data_AF-A0A1A2BNA9-F1
#
_entry.id   AF-A0A1A2BNA9-F1
#
_cell.length_a   1.000
_cell.length_b   1.000
_cell.length_c   1.000
_cell.angle_alpha   90.00
_cell.angle_beta   90.00
_cell.angle_gamma   90.00
#
_symmetry.space_group_name_H-M   'P 1'
#
loop_
_entity.id
_entity.type
_entity.pdbx_description
1 polymer ?
#
loop_
_entity_poly.entity_id
_entity_poly.type
_entity_poly.pdbx_seq_one_letter_code
_entity_poly.pdbx_strand_id
1 'polypeptide(L)'
;MGFVVVAAGLGDTTPALAARAHAAPAPEVEYTYDVMVRRHYNFDNPDQAIEYGHRICDKVSGGQSYGQVMGDVKRDVIPNDEFAANYLVSYAINLLCPAEIWQLRNSAAGYQPPPG
;
A
#
# COMPACT_ATOMS: atom_id res chain seq x y z
N MET A 1 -23.63 47.10 57.29
CA MET A 1 -22.51 46.42 56.59
C MET A 1 -23.08 45.15 55.97
N GLY A 2 -23.03 45.01 54.65
CA GLY A 2 -23.81 44.05 53.86
C GLY A 2 -23.24 42.63 53.81
N PHE A 3 -24.14 41.66 53.60
CA PHE A 3 -23.82 40.26 53.32
C PHE A 3 -23.56 40.08 51.81
N VAL A 4 -22.44 39.45 51.47
CA VAL A 4 -22.13 39.03 50.10
C VAL A 4 -22.60 37.59 49.91
N VAL A 5 -23.46 37.36 48.92
CA VAL A 5 -23.90 36.02 48.51
C VAL A 5 -23.08 35.62 47.29
N VAL A 6 -22.25 34.57 47.42
CA VAL A 6 -21.49 33.99 46.30
C VAL A 6 -22.33 32.88 45.70
N ALA A 7 -22.88 33.12 44.51
CA ALA A 7 -23.54 32.09 43.71
C ALA A 7 -22.49 31.31 42.91
N ALA A 8 -22.25 30.05 43.29
CA ALA A 8 -21.43 29.12 42.51
C ALA A 8 -22.25 28.64 41.30
N GLY A 9 -21.96 29.20 40.11
CA GLY A 9 -22.49 28.68 38.86
C GLY A 9 -21.82 27.37 38.50
N LEU A 10 -22.57 26.26 38.52
CA LEU A 10 -22.15 25.00 37.92
C LEU A 10 -22.22 25.18 36.39
N GLY A 11 -21.09 25.51 35.78
CA GLY A 11 -20.97 25.55 34.33
C GLY A 11 -20.91 24.13 33.78
N ASP A 12 -22.00 23.66 33.17
CA ASP A 12 -22.03 22.45 32.36
C ASP A 12 -21.21 22.69 31.07
N THR A 13 -19.91 22.45 31.13
CA THR A 13 -19.07 22.31 29.93
C THR A 13 -19.16 20.86 29.46
N THR A 14 -20.18 20.52 28.66
CA THR A 14 -20.16 19.26 27.91
C THR A 14 -18.97 19.33 26.94
N PRO A 15 -17.94 18.46 27.05
CA PRO A 15 -16.83 18.48 26.13
C PRO A 15 -17.36 18.16 24.74
N ALA A 16 -17.18 19.09 23.80
CA ALA A 16 -17.46 18.82 22.40
C ALA A 16 -16.52 17.71 21.94
N LEU A 17 -17.09 16.58 21.52
CA LEU A 17 -16.33 15.51 20.88
C LEU A 17 -15.66 16.07 19.63
N ALA A 18 -14.33 16.04 19.60
CA ALA A 18 -13.57 16.43 18.42
C ALA A 18 -13.99 15.58 17.22
N ALA A 19 -14.13 16.20 16.06
CA ALA A 19 -14.40 15.50 14.82
C ALA A 19 -13.30 14.45 14.57
N ARG A 20 -13.70 13.23 14.18
CA ARG A 20 -12.73 12.19 13.81
C ARG A 20 -12.00 12.63 12.55
N ALA A 21 -10.69 12.76 12.65
CA ALA A 21 -9.85 12.93 11.48
C ALA A 21 -9.89 11.65 10.64
N HIS A 22 -10.18 11.79 9.35
CA HIS A 22 -10.01 10.73 8.37
C HIS A 22 -8.67 10.96 7.65
N ALA A 23 -7.81 9.95 7.66
CA ALA A 23 -6.58 10.01 6.87
C ALA A 23 -6.97 10.04 5.38
N ALA A 24 -6.36 10.96 4.62
CA ALA A 24 -6.45 10.92 3.16
C ALA A 24 -5.64 9.72 2.65
N PRO A 25 -6.21 8.82 1.84
CA PRO A 25 -5.45 7.77 1.19
C PRO A 25 -4.40 8.39 0.26
N ALA A 26 -3.18 7.86 0.28
CA ALA A 26 -2.09 8.25 -0.62
C ALA A 26 -1.33 7.00 -1.09
N PRO A 27 -1.99 6.10 -1.84
CA PRO A 27 -1.42 4.78 -2.17
C PRO A 27 -0.13 4.88 -2.99
N GLU A 28 0.01 5.89 -3.86
CA GLU A 28 1.21 6.10 -4.66
C GLU A 28 2.40 6.54 -3.78
N VAL A 29 2.14 7.35 -2.75
CA VAL A 29 3.16 7.80 -1.80
C VAL A 29 3.65 6.62 -0.96
N GLU A 30 2.72 5.81 -0.44
CA GLU A 30 3.03 4.60 0.32
C GLU A 30 3.82 3.60 -0.55
N TYR A 31 3.33 3.32 -1.76
CA TYR A 31 4.00 2.40 -2.69
C TYR A 31 5.42 2.87 -3.04
N THR A 32 5.58 4.16 -3.34
CA THR A 32 6.89 4.75 -3.63
C THR A 32 7.85 4.57 -2.45
N TYR A 33 7.38 4.85 -1.23
CA TYR A 33 8.15 4.66 0.00
C TYR A 33 8.60 3.20 0.18
N ASP A 34 7.70 2.26 -0.10
CA ASP A 34 7.94 0.83 0.08
C ASP A 34 8.98 0.26 -0.89
N VAL A 35 9.09 0.82 -2.11
CA VAL A 35 9.92 0.24 -3.17
C VAL A 35 11.18 1.06 -3.49
N MET A 36 11.15 2.39 -3.47
CA MET A 36 12.23 3.21 -4.04
C MET A 36 13.58 3.06 -3.33
N VAL A 37 13.60 2.78 -2.02
CA VAL A 37 14.84 2.69 -1.24
C VAL A 37 15.41 1.27 -1.16
N ARG A 38 14.78 0.30 -1.84
CA ARG A 38 15.22 -1.10 -1.83
C ARG A 38 16.28 -1.33 -2.90
N ARG A 39 17.45 -1.84 -2.48
CA ARG A 39 18.60 -2.21 -3.34
C ARG A 39 18.30 -3.16 -4.50
N HIS A 40 17.14 -3.82 -4.51
CA HIS A 40 16.79 -4.82 -5.51
C HIS A 40 16.19 -4.22 -6.78
N TYR A 41 15.75 -2.96 -6.72
CA TYR A 41 15.09 -2.28 -7.82
C TYR A 41 15.94 -1.06 -8.22
N ASN A 42 15.99 -0.78 -9.51
CA ASN A 42 16.78 0.32 -10.05
C ASN A 42 15.88 1.37 -10.68
N PHE A 43 14.98 1.94 -9.86
CA PHE A 43 14.09 3.02 -10.31
C PHE A 43 14.82 4.36 -10.27
N ASP A 44 14.78 5.11 -11.37
CA ASP A 44 15.41 6.42 -11.52
C ASP A 44 14.68 7.52 -10.72
N ASN A 45 13.35 7.40 -10.61
CA ASN A 45 12.49 8.36 -9.93
C ASN A 45 11.15 7.72 -9.49
N PRO A 46 10.37 8.38 -8.60
CA PRO A 46 9.08 7.88 -8.12
C PRO A 46 8.07 7.54 -9.21
N ASP A 47 7.97 8.38 -10.26
CA ASP A 47 6.99 8.18 -11.33
C ASP A 47 7.26 6.88 -12.09
N GLN A 48 8.54 6.55 -12.32
CA GLN A 48 8.92 5.28 -12.95
C GLN A 48 8.56 4.06 -12.08
N ALA A 49 8.70 4.17 -10.75
CA ALA A 49 8.28 3.10 -9.84
C ALA A 49 6.77 2.90 -9.87
N ILE A 50 6.00 3.99 -9.78
CA ILE A 50 4.52 3.98 -9.84
C ILE A 50 4.05 3.41 -11.18
N GLU A 51 4.63 3.85 -12.30
CA GLU A 51 4.33 3.33 -13.63
C GLU A 51 4.63 1.81 -13.70
N TYR A 52 5.76 1.37 -13.14
CA TYR A 52 6.07 -0.06 -13.05
C TYR A 52 5.02 -0.84 -12.24
N GLY A 53 4.57 -0.27 -11.11
CA GLY A 53 3.49 -0.84 -10.30
C GLY A 53 2.17 -0.97 -11.08
N HIS A 54 1.78 0.06 -11.84
CA HIS A 54 0.60 -0.01 -12.70
C HIS A 54 0.76 -1.02 -13.83
N ARG A 55 1.95 -1.19 -14.42
CA ARG A 55 2.20 -2.27 -15.39
C ARG A 55 2.00 -3.66 -14.78
N ILE A 56 2.27 -3.85 -13.48
CA ILE A 56 1.93 -5.10 -12.79
C ILE A 56 0.41 -5.24 -12.64
N CYS A 57 -0.29 -4.16 -12.27
CA CYS A 57 -1.74 -4.14 -12.22
C CYS A 57 -2.37 -4.55 -13.56
N ASP A 58 -1.88 -4.00 -14.67
CA ASP A 58 -2.36 -4.30 -16.03
C ASP A 58 -2.15 -5.77 -16.40
N LYS A 59 -1.05 -6.38 -15.95
CA LYS A 59 -0.80 -7.81 -16.16
C LYS A 59 -1.82 -8.69 -15.45
N VAL A 60 -2.13 -8.37 -14.20
CA VAL A 60 -3.09 -9.14 -13.39
C VAL A 60 -4.51 -8.94 -13.90
N SER A 61 -4.91 -7.70 -14.20
CA SER A 61 -6.23 -7.39 -14.78
C SER A 61 -6.40 -7.99 -16.18
N GLY A 62 -5.31 -8.11 -16.94
CA GLY A 62 -5.23 -8.84 -18.21
C GLY A 62 -5.29 -10.36 -18.08
N GLY A 63 -5.38 -10.90 -16.86
CA GLY A 63 -5.54 -12.34 -16.60
C GLY A 63 -4.25 -13.15 -16.60
N GLN A 64 -3.07 -12.51 -16.57
CA GLN A 64 -1.82 -13.25 -16.39
C GLN A 64 -1.80 -13.94 -15.02
N SER A 65 -1.28 -15.17 -14.99
CA SER A 65 -1.16 -15.91 -13.73
C SER A 65 -0.06 -15.33 -12.85
N TYR A 66 -0.20 -15.50 -11.53
CA TYR A 66 0.81 -15.09 -10.55
C TYR A 66 2.24 -15.54 -10.94
N GLY A 67 2.40 -16.79 -11.41
CA GLY A 67 3.70 -17.31 -11.84
C GLY A 67 4.29 -16.59 -13.06
N GLN A 68 3.45 -16.15 -14.01
CA GLN A 68 3.89 -15.35 -15.16
C GLN A 68 4.33 -13.96 -14.71
N VAL A 69 3.53 -13.29 -13.87
CA VAL A 69 3.85 -11.98 -13.32
C VAL A 69 5.15 -12.03 -12.52
N MET A 70 5.31 -13.03 -11.64
CA MET A 70 6.53 -13.24 -10.87
C MET A 70 7.74 -13.50 -11.76
N GLY A 71 7.61 -14.35 -12.78
CA GLY A 71 8.70 -14.63 -13.73
C GLY A 71 9.13 -13.40 -14.53
N ASP A 72 8.20 -12.51 -14.87
CA ASP A 72 8.52 -11.23 -15.49
C ASP A 72 9.23 -10.29 -14.52
N VAL A 73 8.64 -10.05 -13.34
CA VAL A 73 9.18 -9.10 -12.35
C VAL A 73 10.57 -9.53 -11.89
N LYS A 74 10.80 -10.83 -11.66
CA LYS A 74 12.12 -11.35 -11.29
C LYS A 74 13.21 -11.04 -12.31
N ARG A 75 12.89 -10.89 -13.59
CA ARG A 75 13.88 -10.52 -14.62
C ARG A 75 14.32 -9.06 -14.51
N ASP A 76 13.51 -8.22 -13.88
CA ASP A 76 13.77 -6.79 -13.68
C ASP A 76 14.38 -6.49 -12.29
N VAL A 77 14.32 -7.46 -11.37
CA VAL A 77 14.85 -7.38 -10.00
C VAL A 77 16.30 -7.92 -9.97
N ILE A 78 17.21 -7.21 -9.27
CA ILE A 78 18.64 -7.58 -9.20
C ILE A 78 19.10 -7.81 -7.74
N PRO A 79 19.65 -8.99 -7.40
CA PRO A 79 19.65 -10.21 -8.22
C PRO A 79 18.21 -10.71 -8.45
N ASN A 80 18.05 -11.70 -9.33
CA ASN A 80 16.77 -12.34 -9.70
C ASN A 80 16.12 -13.04 -8.48
N ASP A 81 15.62 -12.23 -7.54
CA ASP A 81 15.25 -12.64 -6.19
C ASP A 81 13.73 -12.78 -6.07
N GLU A 82 13.30 -13.95 -5.63
CA GLU A 82 11.88 -14.31 -5.49
C GLU A 82 11.17 -13.43 -4.46
N PHE A 83 11.83 -13.13 -3.34
CA PHE A 83 11.23 -12.38 -2.25
C PHE A 83 11.00 -10.92 -2.61
N ALA A 84 11.99 -10.28 -3.23
CA ALA A 84 11.89 -8.91 -3.73
C ALA A 84 10.83 -8.81 -4.84
N ALA A 85 10.79 -9.73 -5.80
CA ALA A 85 9.73 -9.75 -6.80
C ALA A 85 8.33 -9.87 -6.16
N ASN A 86 8.15 -10.78 -5.20
CA ASN A 86 6.87 -10.97 -4.52
C ASN A 86 6.45 -9.73 -3.73
N TYR A 87 7.41 -9.08 -3.06
CA TYR A 87 7.16 -7.83 -2.34
C TYR A 87 6.60 -6.77 -3.30
N LEU A 88 7.27 -6.58 -4.44
CA LEU A 88 6.91 -5.55 -5.39
C LEU A 88 5.53 -5.83 -6.04
N VAL A 89 5.25 -7.09 -6.41
CA VAL A 89 3.94 -7.50 -6.92
C VAL A 89 2.84 -7.30 -5.88
N SER A 90 3.06 -7.77 -4.65
CA SER A 90 2.04 -7.70 -3.58
C SER A 90 1.68 -6.26 -3.23
N TYR A 91 2.67 -5.37 -3.13
CA TYR A 91 2.43 -3.96 -2.82
C TYR A 91 1.80 -3.19 -3.98
N ALA A 92 2.19 -3.50 -5.23
CA ALA A 92 1.54 -2.91 -6.41
C ALA A 92 0.04 -3.25 -6.41
N ILE A 93 -0.32 -4.52 -6.21
CA ILE A 93 -1.73 -4.93 -6.19
C ILE A 93 -2.48 -4.40 -4.97
N ASN A 94 -1.88 -4.46 -3.78
CA ASN A 94 -2.55 -4.03 -2.55
C ASN A 94 -2.83 -2.52 -2.52
N LEU A 95 -1.91 -1.71 -3.03
CA LEU A 95 -2.01 -0.25 -2.92
C LEU A 95 -2.60 0.39 -4.19
N LEU A 96 -2.13 0.00 -5.37
CA LEU A 96 -2.46 0.71 -6.62
C LEU A 96 -3.70 0.15 -7.33
N CYS A 97 -3.99 -1.14 -7.17
CA CYS A 97 -5.14 -1.78 -7.82
C CYS A 97 -5.83 -2.83 -6.93
N PRO A 98 -6.41 -2.43 -5.78
CA PRO A 98 -6.99 -3.35 -4.80
C PRO A 98 -8.17 -4.18 -5.35
N ALA A 99 -8.80 -3.75 -6.45
CA ALA A 99 -9.82 -4.52 -7.15
C ALA A 99 -9.28 -5.87 -7.67
N GLU A 100 -7.98 -5.95 -7.96
CA GLU A 100 -7.33 -7.14 -8.53
C GLU A 100 -6.80 -8.13 -7.49
N ILE A 101 -6.96 -7.83 -6.19
CA ILE A 101 -6.48 -8.69 -5.09
C ILE A 101 -7.03 -10.11 -5.23
N TRP A 102 -8.31 -10.25 -5.56
CA TRP A 102 -8.92 -11.57 -5.72
C TRP A 102 -8.31 -12.33 -6.91
N GLN A 103 -8.13 -11.65 -8.05
CA GLN A 103 -7.55 -12.25 -9.24
C GLN A 103 -6.11 -12.71 -9.01
N LEU A 104 -5.29 -11.86 -8.38
CA LEU A 104 -3.92 -12.22 -7.97
C LEU A 104 -3.93 -13.48 -7.10
N ARG A 105 -4.70 -13.47 -6.00
CA ARG A 105 -4.75 -14.58 -5.02
C ARG A 105 -5.25 -15.88 -5.64
N ASN A 106 -6.30 -15.80 -6.47
CA ASN A 106 -6.83 -16.95 -7.18
C ASN A 106 -5.78 -17.55 -8.13
N SER A 107 -5.06 -16.70 -8.87
CA SER A 107 -4.01 -17.15 -9.79
C SER A 107 -2.73 -17.65 -9.11
N ALA A 108 -2.51 -17.29 -7.84
CA ALA A 108 -1.42 -17.78 -7.01
C ALA A 108 -1.72 -19.15 -6.36
N ALA A 109 -2.93 -19.68 -6.50
CA ALA A 109 -3.31 -20.95 -5.89
C ALA A 109 -2.40 -22.09 -6.37
N GLY A 110 -1.75 -22.76 -5.42
CA GLY A 110 -0.80 -23.84 -5.70
C GLY A 110 0.53 -23.39 -6.30
N TYR A 111 0.81 -22.08 -6.35
CA TYR A 111 2.09 -21.58 -6.80
C TYR A 111 3.22 -22.11 -5.92
N GLN A 112 4.25 -22.65 -6.56
CA GLN A 112 5.52 -23.00 -5.93
C GLN A 112 6.63 -22.22 -6.63
N PRO A 113 7.43 -21.43 -5.89
CA PRO A 113 8.56 -20.74 -6.48
C PRO A 113 9.58 -21.77 -7.01
N PRO A 114 10.26 -21.47 -8.13
CA PRO A 114 11.32 -22.33 -8.63
C PRO A 114 12.45 -22.46 -7.59
N PRO A 115 13.19 -23.59 -7.60
CA PRO A 115 14.38 -23.71 -6.76
C PRO A 115 15.37 -22.58 -7.10
N GLY A 116 15.88 -21.94 -6.04
CA GLY A 116 16.77 -20.76 -6.11
C GLY A 116 18.21 -21.08 -6.49
#